data_AF-A0A5A8APE5-F1
#
_entry.id   AF-A0A5A8APE5-F1
#
_cell.length_a   1.000
_cell.length_b   1.000
_cell.length_c   1.000
_cell.angle_alpha   90.00
_cell.angle_beta   90.00
_cell.angle_gamma   90.00
#
_symmetry.space_group_name_H-M   'P 1'
#
loop_
_entity.id
_entity.type
_entity.pdbx_description
1 polymer ?
#
loop_
_entity_poly.entity_id
_entity_poly.type
_entity_poly.pdbx_seq_one_letter_code
_entity_poly.pdbx_strand_id
1 'polypeptide(L)'
;MESKKEFFLECYKLGIIKFGRFTLKSGIESPFYVDLRPLASDPKILKNLANYLLDMLPLDNFDLICGVPYAALPMATAMSLESYIPLIIKRKEAKNYGTKKLIEGIYQKGQNCLLVEDVITSGKSLIETIAEVEQEDIKVADIIVVLDREQGGKELLESRGYRVHTLFNISEVCEILKENGELSDDEIKRIQDFLQGNHIQFEEEIRLSYQEKFEHAQHSVSKKLLETALAKESNLIASADVTTTQELLDLAEKVGPHVIALKTHIDIISDFEYQKTITPLKALAAKHNFLLMEDRKFADIGNTQELQFTSGVFKVTDWADFVTSQVIGGFESLDCFKNVGVVAIIGMSSKGALTTNAYREEALKVASSHPNVIGGVSQNLLPAEMLLFTPGVNLADSGDGKGQQYNTPEHVFKTLHTDFIIVGRGIYQAENPETAAMIYKNEGWNAYLNSLEKKAVQD
;
A
#
# COMPACT_ATOMS: atom_id res chain seq x y z
N MET A 1 13.67 -33.65 -19.03
CA MET A 1 12.53 -33.08 -18.30
C MET A 1 13.13 -32.22 -17.22
N GLU A 2 12.73 -30.96 -17.15
CA GLU A 2 12.99 -30.09 -16.00
C GLU A 2 12.39 -30.76 -14.75
N SER A 3 13.02 -30.64 -13.60
CA SER A 3 12.47 -31.22 -12.37
C SER A 3 11.22 -30.47 -11.91
N LYS A 4 10.34 -31.14 -11.16
CA LYS A 4 9.16 -30.53 -10.54
C LYS A 4 9.51 -29.25 -9.75
N LYS A 5 10.66 -29.26 -9.05
CA LYS A 5 11.22 -28.12 -8.30
C LYS A 5 11.59 -26.96 -9.23
N GLU A 6 12.35 -27.22 -10.29
CA GLU A 6 12.74 -26.18 -11.25
C GLU A 6 11.51 -25.57 -11.95
N PHE A 7 10.54 -26.40 -12.33
CA PHE A 7 9.27 -25.94 -12.88
C PHE A 7 8.51 -25.03 -11.92
N PHE A 8 8.45 -25.37 -10.62
CA PHE A 8 7.84 -24.51 -9.62
C PHE A 8 8.55 -23.15 -9.52
N LEU A 9 9.89 -23.13 -9.52
CA LEU A 9 10.67 -21.88 -9.47
C LEU A 9 10.48 -21.02 -10.73
N GLU A 10 10.32 -21.63 -11.90
CA GLU A 10 9.94 -20.91 -13.14
C GLU A 10 8.56 -20.26 -12.98
N CYS A 11 7.58 -21.00 -12.45
CA CYS A 11 6.24 -20.50 -12.17
C CYS A 11 6.25 -19.36 -11.12
N TYR A 12 7.05 -19.49 -10.06
CA TYR A 12 7.14 -18.53 -8.95
C TYR A 12 7.51 -17.12 -9.43
N LYS A 13 8.38 -17.01 -10.45
CA LYS A 13 8.78 -15.73 -11.07
C LYS A 13 7.62 -14.93 -11.67
N LEU A 14 6.48 -15.58 -11.94
CA LEU A 14 5.26 -14.92 -12.39
C LEU A 14 4.44 -14.31 -11.24
N GLY A 15 4.93 -14.37 -9.99
CA GLY A 15 4.27 -13.80 -8.82
C GLY A 15 3.02 -14.56 -8.39
N ILE A 16 2.98 -15.88 -8.64
CA ILE A 16 1.83 -16.74 -8.38
C ILE A 16 1.55 -16.96 -6.89
N ILE A 17 2.54 -16.71 -6.04
CA ILE A 17 2.44 -16.75 -4.58
C ILE A 17 3.16 -15.52 -4.05
N LYS A 18 2.53 -14.83 -3.10
CA LYS A 18 3.08 -13.65 -2.43
C LYS A 18 3.04 -13.88 -0.92
N PHE A 19 4.08 -13.45 -0.22
CA PHE A 19 4.19 -13.54 1.24
C PHE A 19 4.08 -12.16 1.87
N GLY A 20 3.56 -12.09 3.08
CA GLY A 20 3.21 -10.85 3.78
C GLY A 20 1.78 -10.84 4.29
N ARG A 21 1.25 -9.66 4.63
CA ARG A 21 -0.07 -9.52 5.25
C ARG A 21 -1.17 -9.35 4.20
N PHE A 22 -2.08 -10.34 4.09
CA PHE A 22 -3.21 -10.31 3.16
C PHE A 22 -4.54 -10.55 3.87
N THR A 23 -5.56 -9.73 3.58
CA THR A 23 -6.93 -9.99 4.05
C THR A 23 -7.69 -10.87 3.06
N LEU A 24 -8.11 -12.06 3.50
CA LEU A 24 -8.91 -12.96 2.69
C LEU A 24 -10.37 -12.49 2.60
N LYS A 25 -11.15 -13.05 1.66
CA LYS A 25 -12.60 -12.78 1.56
C LYS A 25 -13.39 -13.11 2.83
N SER A 26 -12.86 -14.02 3.66
CA SER A 26 -13.42 -14.35 4.98
C SER A 26 -13.18 -13.28 6.04
N GLY A 27 -12.35 -12.26 5.75
CA GLY A 27 -11.87 -11.29 6.73
C GLY A 27 -10.64 -11.75 7.52
N ILE A 28 -10.24 -13.02 7.37
CA ILE A 28 -9.06 -13.57 8.05
C ILE A 28 -7.78 -13.03 7.42
N GLU A 29 -6.81 -12.65 8.24
CA GLU A 29 -5.46 -12.31 7.79
C GLU A 29 -4.65 -13.56 7.48
N SER A 30 -4.06 -13.61 6.30
CA SER A 30 -3.23 -14.71 5.82
C SER A 30 -1.80 -14.21 5.59
N PRO A 31 -0.77 -14.99 5.94
CA PRO A 31 0.62 -14.61 5.73
C PRO A 31 1.07 -14.85 4.28
N PHE A 32 0.18 -15.36 3.43
CA PHE A 32 0.43 -15.57 2.01
C PHE A 32 -0.85 -15.50 1.17
N TYR A 33 -0.69 -15.08 -0.07
CA TYR A 33 -1.74 -15.02 -1.07
C TYR A 33 -1.33 -15.82 -2.31
N VAL A 34 -2.28 -16.55 -2.88
CA VAL A 34 -2.06 -17.39 -4.07
C VAL A 34 -2.95 -16.88 -5.21
N ASP A 35 -2.34 -16.68 -6.37
CA ASP A 35 -3.01 -16.35 -7.62
C ASP A 35 -2.35 -17.06 -8.79
N LEU A 36 -2.95 -18.16 -9.27
CA LEU A 36 -2.37 -18.97 -10.33
C LEU A 36 -2.78 -18.54 -11.74
N ARG A 37 -3.59 -17.47 -11.89
CA ARG A 37 -4.00 -16.94 -13.21
C ARG A 37 -2.83 -16.54 -14.13
N PRO A 38 -1.71 -15.98 -13.63
CA PRO A 38 -0.56 -15.65 -14.47
C PRO A 38 0.01 -16.85 -15.24
N LEU A 39 -0.13 -18.08 -14.73
CA LEU A 39 0.37 -19.29 -15.40
C LEU A 39 -0.20 -19.46 -16.80
N ALA A 40 -1.45 -19.04 -17.03
CA ALA A 40 -2.11 -19.12 -18.33
C ALA A 40 -1.57 -18.10 -19.35
N SER A 41 -0.78 -17.11 -18.91
CA SER A 41 -0.23 -16.05 -19.78
C SER A 41 1.08 -16.46 -20.46
N ASP A 42 1.74 -17.52 -19.97
CA ASP A 42 2.93 -18.09 -20.59
C ASP A 42 2.58 -19.46 -21.21
N PRO A 43 2.57 -19.58 -22.55
CA PRO A 43 2.18 -20.83 -23.23
C PRO A 43 3.09 -22.04 -22.90
N LYS A 44 4.38 -21.81 -22.63
CA LYS A 44 5.32 -22.89 -22.29
C LYS A 44 4.99 -23.43 -20.89
N ILE A 45 4.81 -22.53 -19.93
CA ILE A 45 4.44 -22.89 -18.55
C ILE A 45 3.07 -23.57 -18.53
N LEU A 46 2.07 -23.03 -19.24
CA LEU A 46 0.73 -23.63 -19.31
C LEU A 46 0.76 -25.05 -19.90
N LYS A 47 1.54 -25.27 -20.97
CA LYS A 47 1.71 -26.59 -21.57
C LYS A 47 2.38 -27.56 -20.61
N ASN A 48 3.47 -27.14 -19.96
CA ASN A 48 4.18 -27.98 -18.99
C ASN A 48 3.29 -28.32 -17.79
N LEU A 49 2.54 -27.34 -17.27
CA LEU A 49 1.57 -27.53 -16.20
C LEU A 49 0.54 -28.61 -16.58
N ALA A 50 -0.06 -28.51 -17.77
CA ALA A 50 -1.03 -29.49 -18.24
C ALA A 50 -0.44 -30.91 -18.29
N ASN A 51 0.79 -31.07 -18.79
CA ASN A 51 1.46 -32.37 -18.81
C ASN A 51 1.73 -32.91 -17.40
N TYR A 52 2.22 -32.07 -16.48
CA TYR A 52 2.41 -32.48 -15.08
C TYR A 52 1.11 -32.95 -14.42
N LEU A 53 -0.01 -32.26 -14.67
CA LEU A 53 -1.32 -32.65 -14.14
C LEU A 53 -1.84 -33.95 -14.77
N LEU A 54 -1.64 -34.14 -16.07
CA LEU A 54 -2.04 -35.36 -16.78
C LEU A 54 -1.22 -36.59 -16.34
N ASP A 55 0.08 -36.44 -16.14
CA ASP A 55 0.99 -37.52 -15.73
C ASP A 55 0.65 -38.11 -14.34
N MET A 56 -0.11 -37.37 -13.52
CA MET A 56 -0.60 -37.82 -12.22
C MET A 56 -1.85 -38.71 -12.30
N LEU A 57 -2.46 -38.84 -13.48
CA LEU A 57 -3.83 -39.33 -13.62
C LEU A 57 -3.91 -40.58 -14.49
N PRO A 58 -4.76 -41.56 -14.14
CA PRO A 58 -5.11 -42.68 -15.01
C PRO A 58 -6.11 -42.23 -16.09
N LEU A 59 -5.61 -41.69 -17.21
CA LEU A 59 -6.43 -40.99 -18.22
C LEU A 59 -7.59 -41.82 -18.80
N ASP A 60 -7.45 -43.14 -18.87
CA ASP A 60 -8.49 -44.06 -19.36
C ASP A 60 -9.79 -44.05 -18.52
N ASN A 61 -9.78 -43.42 -17.34
CA ASN A 61 -10.94 -43.33 -16.46
C ASN A 61 -11.87 -42.15 -16.77
N PHE A 62 -11.49 -41.24 -17.66
CA PHE A 62 -12.20 -39.98 -17.86
C PHE A 62 -12.73 -39.83 -19.29
N ASP A 63 -14.02 -39.52 -19.38
CA ASP A 63 -14.69 -39.17 -20.63
C ASP A 63 -14.67 -37.65 -20.87
N LEU A 64 -14.58 -36.86 -19.80
CA LEU A 64 -14.67 -35.39 -19.82
C LEU A 64 -13.65 -34.76 -18.88
N ILE A 65 -13.19 -33.56 -19.21
CA ILE A 65 -12.46 -32.65 -18.31
C ILE A 65 -13.36 -31.44 -18.04
N CYS A 66 -13.56 -31.08 -16.77
CA CYS A 66 -14.31 -29.89 -16.37
C CYS A 66 -13.39 -28.87 -15.71
N GLY A 67 -13.22 -27.71 -16.33
CA GLY A 67 -12.41 -26.61 -15.76
C GLY A 67 -13.26 -25.64 -14.93
N VAL A 68 -12.85 -25.37 -13.68
CA VAL A 68 -13.48 -24.35 -12.83
C VAL A 68 -13.00 -22.92 -13.22
N PRO A 69 -13.89 -21.95 -13.47
CA PRO A 69 -13.46 -20.60 -13.83
C PRO A 69 -12.93 -19.76 -12.65
N TYR A 70 -12.02 -18.83 -12.89
CA TYR A 70 -11.38 -18.51 -14.17
C TYR A 70 -9.96 -19.08 -14.29
N ALA A 71 -9.34 -19.45 -13.18
CA ALA A 71 -7.93 -19.82 -13.14
C ALA A 71 -7.68 -21.24 -13.67
N ALA A 72 -8.54 -22.20 -13.33
CA ALA A 72 -8.36 -23.59 -13.76
C ALA A 72 -8.82 -23.83 -15.22
N LEU A 73 -9.71 -23.00 -15.76
CA LEU A 73 -10.25 -23.18 -17.11
C LEU A 73 -9.18 -23.20 -18.23
N PRO A 74 -8.21 -22.26 -18.28
CA PRO A 74 -7.09 -22.37 -19.23
C PRO A 74 -6.27 -23.66 -19.08
N MET A 75 -6.06 -24.10 -17.84
CA MET A 75 -5.30 -25.32 -17.53
C MET A 75 -6.05 -26.56 -18.04
N ALA A 76 -7.35 -26.65 -17.74
CA ALA A 76 -8.24 -27.70 -18.24
C ALA A 76 -8.31 -27.71 -19.78
N THR A 77 -8.30 -26.53 -20.41
CA THR A 77 -8.26 -26.41 -21.87
C THR A 77 -6.97 -26.99 -22.44
N ALA A 78 -5.81 -26.66 -21.84
CA ALA A 78 -4.53 -27.24 -22.25
C ALA A 78 -4.48 -28.76 -22.02
N MET A 79 -5.00 -29.25 -20.87
CA MET A 79 -5.11 -30.68 -20.61
C MET A 79 -5.98 -31.41 -21.64
N SER A 80 -7.12 -30.82 -22.03
CA SER A 80 -8.00 -31.36 -23.09
C SER A 80 -7.28 -31.44 -24.44
N LEU A 81 -6.48 -30.44 -24.79
CA LEU A 81 -5.71 -30.43 -26.04
C LEU A 81 -4.61 -31.52 -26.06
N GLU A 82 -3.91 -31.73 -24.95
CA GLU A 82 -2.81 -32.71 -24.88
C GLU A 82 -3.33 -34.16 -24.71
N SER A 83 -4.44 -34.37 -24.00
CA SER A 83 -5.03 -35.69 -23.74
C SER A 83 -6.07 -36.14 -24.76
N TYR A 84 -6.59 -35.22 -25.59
CA TYR A 84 -7.75 -35.41 -26.46
C TYR A 84 -9.06 -35.76 -25.73
N ILE A 85 -9.13 -35.60 -24.40
CA ILE A 85 -10.37 -35.76 -23.63
C ILE A 85 -11.22 -34.48 -23.79
N PRO A 86 -12.51 -34.56 -24.18
CA PRO A 86 -13.37 -33.40 -24.35
C PRO A 86 -13.48 -32.49 -23.12
N LEU A 87 -13.40 -31.17 -23.33
CA LEU A 87 -13.61 -30.15 -22.30
C LEU A 87 -15.10 -29.79 -22.16
N ILE A 88 -15.57 -29.77 -20.92
CA ILE A 88 -16.78 -29.06 -20.49
C ILE A 88 -16.38 -27.90 -19.57
N ILE A 89 -17.23 -26.88 -19.51
CA ILE A 89 -16.94 -25.64 -18.77
C ILE A 89 -18.03 -25.42 -17.74
N LYS A 90 -17.64 -25.36 -16.47
CA LYS A 90 -18.51 -24.85 -15.41
C LYS A 90 -18.61 -23.34 -15.51
N ARG A 91 -19.79 -22.74 -15.42
CA ARG A 91 -19.96 -21.28 -15.40
C ARG A 91 -19.89 -20.75 -13.98
N LYS A 92 -19.36 -19.54 -13.80
CA LYS A 92 -19.42 -18.84 -12.51
C LYS A 92 -20.84 -18.41 -12.13
N GLU A 93 -21.65 -18.06 -13.13
CA GLU A 93 -23.02 -17.58 -12.97
C GLU A 93 -23.93 -18.25 -14.00
N ALA A 94 -25.14 -18.62 -13.56
CA ALA A 94 -26.18 -19.15 -14.44
C ALA A 94 -26.63 -18.08 -15.45
N LYS A 95 -27.04 -18.50 -16.65
CA LYS A 95 -27.65 -17.58 -17.62
C LYS A 95 -28.98 -17.04 -17.07
N ASN A 96 -29.16 -15.71 -17.12
CA ASN A 96 -30.43 -15.06 -16.78
C ASN A 96 -31.58 -15.41 -17.76
N TYR A 97 -31.25 -15.93 -18.95
CA TYR A 97 -32.19 -16.25 -20.04
C TYR A 97 -31.78 -17.57 -20.73
N GLY A 98 -32.73 -18.39 -21.19
CA GLY A 98 -32.46 -19.67 -21.88
C GLY A 98 -32.50 -20.90 -20.97
N THR A 99 -31.68 -21.93 -21.26
CA THR A 99 -31.69 -23.26 -20.59
C THR A 99 -31.24 -23.25 -19.13
N LYS A 100 -30.77 -22.10 -18.60
CA LYS A 100 -30.26 -21.91 -17.22
C LYS A 100 -29.16 -22.88 -16.78
N LYS A 101 -28.52 -23.59 -17.72
CA LYS A 101 -27.45 -24.55 -17.43
C LYS A 101 -26.21 -23.88 -16.87
N LEU A 102 -25.59 -24.54 -15.88
CA LEU A 102 -24.32 -24.15 -15.29
C LEU A 102 -23.12 -24.84 -15.97
N ILE A 103 -23.35 -25.92 -16.71
CA ILE A 103 -22.33 -26.65 -17.46
C ILE A 103 -22.53 -26.41 -18.97
N GLU A 104 -21.46 -26.01 -19.66
CA GLU A 104 -21.42 -25.81 -21.11
C GLU A 104 -20.48 -26.85 -21.75
N GLY A 105 -20.81 -27.30 -22.97
CA GLY A 105 -20.01 -28.28 -23.70
C GLY A 105 -20.87 -29.42 -24.26
N ILE A 106 -20.19 -30.43 -24.81
CA ILE A 106 -20.83 -31.62 -25.37
C ILE A 106 -20.61 -32.77 -24.39
N TYR A 107 -21.70 -33.25 -23.79
CA TYR A 107 -21.67 -34.34 -22.79
C TYR A 107 -22.93 -35.20 -22.87
N GLN A 108 -22.83 -36.39 -22.30
CA GLN A 108 -23.87 -37.39 -22.14
C GLN A 108 -23.96 -37.80 -20.67
N LYS A 109 -25.14 -38.25 -20.26
CA LYS A 109 -25.39 -38.72 -18.89
C LYS A 109 -24.57 -39.99 -18.59
N GLY A 110 -24.08 -40.10 -17.37
CA GLY A 110 -23.29 -41.23 -16.87
C GLY A 110 -21.80 -41.17 -17.19
N GLN A 111 -21.33 -40.12 -17.89
CA GLN A 111 -19.90 -39.95 -18.19
C GLN A 111 -19.10 -39.65 -16.93
N ASN A 112 -17.86 -40.15 -16.89
CA ASN A 112 -16.88 -39.86 -15.84
C ASN A 112 -16.13 -38.57 -16.18
N CYS A 113 -16.11 -37.64 -15.24
CA CYS A 113 -15.47 -36.33 -15.41
C CYS A 113 -14.31 -36.16 -14.44
N LEU A 114 -13.19 -35.67 -14.95
CA LEU A 114 -12.11 -35.09 -14.18
C LEU A 114 -12.43 -33.62 -13.88
N LEU A 115 -12.48 -33.23 -12.61
CA LEU A 115 -12.66 -31.83 -12.22
C LEU A 115 -11.29 -31.17 -12.00
N VAL A 116 -11.03 -30.04 -12.65
CA VAL A 116 -9.76 -29.31 -12.59
C VAL A 116 -9.95 -28.00 -11.83
N GLU A 117 -9.14 -27.80 -10.80
CA GLU A 117 -9.14 -26.59 -9.97
C GLU A 117 -7.71 -26.03 -9.81
N ASP A 118 -7.59 -24.72 -9.58
CA ASP A 118 -6.28 -24.10 -9.37
C ASP A 118 -5.80 -24.27 -7.92
N VAL A 119 -6.65 -23.92 -6.95
CA VAL A 119 -6.27 -23.89 -5.53
C VAL A 119 -7.38 -24.49 -4.66
N ILE A 120 -7.01 -25.39 -3.75
CA ILE A 120 -7.91 -25.89 -2.70
C ILE A 120 -7.58 -25.26 -1.35
N THR A 121 -8.63 -24.76 -0.67
CA THR A 121 -8.57 -24.20 0.69
C THR A 121 -9.37 -25.06 1.67
N SER A 122 -10.60 -24.66 2.00
CA SER A 122 -11.53 -25.41 2.86
C SER A 122 -12.38 -26.43 2.10
N GLY A 123 -12.23 -26.54 0.77
CA GLY A 123 -12.99 -27.46 -0.09
C GLY A 123 -14.46 -27.09 -0.36
N LYS A 124 -15.04 -26.09 0.33
CA LYS A 124 -16.47 -25.73 0.22
C LYS A 124 -16.91 -25.38 -1.22
N SER A 125 -16.12 -24.56 -1.93
CA SER A 125 -16.41 -24.17 -3.32
C SER A 125 -16.38 -25.36 -4.28
N LEU A 126 -15.50 -26.33 -4.04
CA LEU A 126 -15.43 -27.55 -4.83
C LEU A 126 -16.63 -28.44 -4.56
N ILE A 127 -17.10 -28.57 -3.31
CA ILE A 127 -18.32 -29.31 -2.98
C ILE A 127 -19.54 -28.76 -3.74
N GLU A 128 -19.70 -27.44 -3.76
CA GLU A 128 -20.77 -26.79 -4.53
C GLU A 128 -20.65 -27.11 -6.01
N THR A 129 -19.45 -27.00 -6.57
CA THR A 129 -19.17 -27.29 -7.98
C THR A 129 -19.43 -28.75 -8.34
N ILE A 130 -19.05 -29.70 -7.48
CA ILE A 130 -19.32 -31.12 -7.69
C ILE A 130 -20.82 -31.38 -7.74
N ALA A 131 -21.59 -30.81 -6.79
CA ALA A 131 -23.03 -30.96 -6.78
C ALA A 131 -23.68 -30.41 -8.06
N GLU A 132 -23.17 -29.31 -8.61
CA GLU A 132 -23.65 -28.73 -9.87
C GLU A 132 -23.32 -29.60 -11.10
N VAL A 133 -22.17 -30.27 -11.10
CA VAL A 133 -21.78 -31.22 -12.17
C VAL A 133 -22.64 -32.50 -12.08
N GLU A 134 -22.83 -33.05 -10.88
CA GLU A 134 -23.62 -34.26 -10.65
C GLU A 134 -25.11 -34.07 -10.94
N GLN A 135 -25.64 -32.85 -10.78
CA GLN A 135 -27.02 -32.50 -11.19
C GLN A 135 -27.29 -32.68 -12.69
N GLU A 136 -26.24 -32.66 -13.52
CA GLU A 136 -26.34 -32.93 -14.96
C GLU A 136 -26.13 -34.42 -15.31
N ASP A 137 -26.20 -35.30 -14.29
CA ASP A 137 -25.92 -36.75 -14.35
C ASP A 137 -24.49 -37.07 -14.84
N ILE A 138 -23.52 -36.20 -14.54
CA ILE A 138 -22.09 -36.43 -14.81
C ILE A 138 -21.42 -36.87 -13.51
N LYS A 139 -20.67 -37.97 -13.53
CA LYS A 139 -19.99 -38.48 -12.35
C LYS A 139 -18.62 -37.82 -12.19
N VAL A 140 -18.37 -37.12 -11.09
CA VAL A 140 -17.03 -36.63 -10.76
C VAL A 140 -16.19 -37.81 -10.27
N ALA A 141 -15.28 -38.30 -11.12
CA ALA A 141 -14.46 -39.47 -10.81
C ALA A 141 -13.27 -39.10 -9.94
N ASP A 142 -12.51 -38.10 -10.37
CA ASP A 142 -11.33 -37.59 -9.68
C ASP A 142 -11.29 -36.06 -9.79
N ILE A 143 -10.56 -35.44 -8.86
CA ILE A 143 -10.32 -34.00 -8.79
C ILE A 143 -8.80 -33.80 -8.87
N ILE A 144 -8.34 -32.92 -9.73
CA ILE A 144 -6.94 -32.53 -9.84
C ILE A 144 -6.80 -31.04 -9.53
N VAL A 145 -5.86 -30.71 -8.65
CA VAL A 145 -5.64 -29.35 -8.15
C VAL A 145 -4.17 -28.98 -8.29
N VAL A 146 -3.87 -27.75 -8.71
CA VAL A 146 -2.47 -27.31 -8.82
C VAL A 146 -1.84 -27.11 -7.45
N LEU A 147 -2.51 -26.42 -6.52
CA LEU A 147 -1.98 -26.17 -5.18
C LEU A 147 -2.99 -26.48 -4.07
N ASP A 148 -2.58 -27.32 -3.13
CA ASP A 148 -3.22 -27.48 -1.84
C ASP A 148 -2.67 -26.48 -0.81
N ARG A 149 -3.56 -25.66 -0.23
CA ARG A 149 -3.18 -24.76 0.86
C ARG A 149 -3.13 -25.45 2.22
N GLU A 150 -3.41 -26.74 2.31
CA GLU A 150 -3.39 -27.54 3.55
C GLU A 150 -4.30 -26.96 4.64
N GLN A 151 -5.48 -26.48 4.22
CA GLN A 151 -6.51 -25.91 5.11
C GLN A 151 -7.72 -26.84 5.28
N GLY A 152 -7.51 -28.15 5.16
CA GLY A 152 -8.52 -29.20 5.38
C GLY A 152 -9.42 -29.52 4.20
N GLY A 153 -9.24 -28.87 3.04
CA GLY A 153 -10.13 -29.04 1.89
C GLY A 153 -9.98 -30.40 1.20
N LYS A 154 -8.75 -30.90 1.09
CA LYS A 154 -8.46 -32.21 0.50
C LYS A 154 -9.09 -33.32 1.33
N GLU A 155 -8.84 -33.31 2.63
CA GLU A 155 -9.35 -34.27 3.60
C GLU A 155 -10.89 -34.25 3.63
N LEU A 156 -11.49 -33.07 3.53
CA LEU A 156 -12.94 -32.92 3.45
C LEU A 156 -13.53 -33.62 2.22
N LEU A 157 -12.92 -33.43 1.04
CA LEU A 157 -13.37 -34.07 -0.20
C LEU A 157 -13.15 -35.59 -0.16
N GLU A 158 -11.99 -36.04 0.33
CA GLU A 158 -11.68 -37.47 0.48
C GLU A 158 -12.63 -38.15 1.47
N SER A 159 -13.00 -37.48 2.58
CA SER A 159 -14.01 -37.99 3.53
C SER A 159 -15.39 -38.19 2.91
N ARG A 160 -15.67 -37.51 1.79
CA ARG A 160 -16.91 -37.64 1.01
C ARG A 160 -16.80 -38.64 -0.14
N GLY A 161 -15.66 -39.34 -0.25
CA GLY A 161 -15.43 -40.39 -1.23
C GLY A 161 -14.83 -39.94 -2.56
N TYR A 162 -14.42 -38.67 -2.68
CA TYR A 162 -13.73 -38.18 -3.88
C TYR A 162 -12.24 -38.47 -3.83
N ARG A 163 -11.63 -38.71 -4.99
CA ARG A 163 -10.17 -38.82 -5.13
C ARG A 163 -9.60 -37.47 -5.50
N VAL A 164 -8.65 -36.97 -4.70
CA VAL A 164 -8.06 -35.64 -4.90
C VAL A 164 -6.57 -35.73 -5.10
N HIS A 165 -6.11 -35.26 -6.27
CA HIS A 165 -4.72 -35.20 -6.68
C HIS A 165 -4.25 -33.75 -6.60
N THR A 166 -3.08 -33.50 -6.04
CA THR A 166 -2.53 -32.15 -5.82
C THR A 166 -1.11 -32.08 -6.36
N LEU A 167 -0.85 -31.20 -7.33
CA LEU A 167 0.50 -31.08 -7.91
C LEU A 167 1.48 -30.55 -6.87
N PHE A 168 1.12 -29.51 -6.13
CA PHE A 168 1.89 -28.97 -5.01
C PHE A 168 1.02 -28.91 -3.76
N ASN A 169 1.64 -28.98 -2.58
CA ASN A 169 1.06 -28.51 -1.33
C ASN A 169 1.88 -27.33 -0.78
N ILE A 170 1.28 -26.53 0.11
CA ILE A 170 1.94 -25.32 0.61
C ILE A 170 3.20 -25.64 1.43
N SER A 171 3.24 -26.76 2.15
CA SER A 171 4.45 -27.21 2.86
C SER A 171 5.62 -27.46 1.90
N GLU A 172 5.40 -28.20 0.80
CA GLU A 172 6.39 -28.45 -0.26
C GLU A 172 6.85 -27.15 -0.90
N VAL A 173 5.92 -26.22 -1.17
CA VAL A 173 6.26 -24.90 -1.70
C VAL A 173 7.15 -24.12 -0.74
N CYS A 174 6.84 -24.11 0.56
CA CYS A 174 7.63 -23.42 1.56
C CYS A 174 9.05 -24.01 1.66
N GLU A 175 9.18 -25.33 1.61
CA GLU A 175 10.48 -26.02 1.60
C GLU A 175 11.31 -25.63 0.37
N ILE A 176 10.72 -25.68 -0.83
CA ILE A 176 11.41 -25.30 -2.07
C ILE A 176 11.90 -23.86 -2.00
N LEU A 177 11.08 -22.92 -1.51
CA LEU A 177 11.43 -21.51 -1.43
C LEU A 177 12.46 -21.22 -0.33
N LYS A 178 12.40 -21.93 0.80
CA LYS A 178 13.41 -21.88 1.85
C LYS A 178 14.79 -22.25 1.32
N GLU A 179 14.86 -23.38 0.62
CA GLU A 179 16.12 -23.89 0.05
C GLU A 179 16.72 -22.95 -1.01
N ASN A 180 15.90 -22.11 -1.64
CA ASN A 180 16.35 -21.12 -2.61
C ASN A 180 16.59 -19.72 -2.00
N GLY A 181 16.38 -19.54 -0.69
CA GLY A 181 16.57 -18.25 -0.01
C GLY A 181 15.45 -17.23 -0.28
N GLU A 182 14.30 -17.67 -0.78
CA GLU A 182 13.12 -16.83 -1.07
C GLU A 182 12.17 -16.71 0.14
N LEU A 183 12.39 -17.51 1.19
CA LEU A 183 11.65 -17.47 2.45
C LEU A 183 12.59 -17.59 3.65
N SER A 184 12.35 -16.74 4.65
CA SER A 184 13.01 -16.78 5.97
C SER A 184 12.37 -17.78 6.93
N ASP A 185 13.11 -18.16 7.98
CA ASP A 185 12.60 -19.03 9.04
C ASP A 185 11.36 -18.45 9.75
N ASP A 186 11.32 -17.13 9.95
CA ASP A 186 10.19 -16.44 10.57
C ASP A 186 8.94 -16.43 9.69
N GLU A 187 9.09 -16.27 8.38
CA GLU A 187 7.97 -16.39 7.44
C GLU A 187 7.39 -17.79 7.42
N ILE A 188 8.25 -18.82 7.43
CA ILE A 188 7.82 -20.22 7.48
C ILE A 188 7.06 -20.51 8.77
N LYS A 189 7.58 -20.03 9.90
CA LYS A 189 6.90 -20.17 11.19
C LYS A 189 5.51 -19.53 11.16
N ARG A 190 5.37 -18.31 10.63
CA ARG A 190 4.08 -17.63 10.47
C ARG A 190 3.10 -18.41 9.59
N ILE A 191 3.58 -18.99 8.50
CA ILE A 191 2.75 -19.83 7.63
C ILE A 191 2.28 -21.08 8.39
N GLN A 192 3.18 -21.76 9.12
CA GLN A 192 2.82 -22.92 9.94
C GLN A 192 1.79 -22.58 11.02
N ASP A 193 1.97 -21.45 11.72
CA ASP A 193 1.03 -20.97 12.72
C ASP A 193 -0.36 -20.71 12.10
N PHE A 194 -0.40 -20.06 10.93
CA PHE A 194 -1.66 -19.85 10.20
C PHE A 194 -2.37 -21.16 9.83
N LEU A 195 -1.62 -22.15 9.33
CA LEU A 195 -2.18 -23.44 8.91
C LEU A 195 -2.72 -24.24 10.10
N GLN A 196 -2.11 -24.10 11.28
CA GLN A 196 -2.59 -24.70 12.53
C GLN A 196 -3.78 -23.96 13.15
N GLY A 197 -4.17 -22.80 12.60
CA GLY A 197 -5.20 -21.94 13.16
C GLY A 197 -4.74 -21.14 14.38
N ASN A 198 -3.42 -21.03 14.60
CA ASN A 198 -2.84 -20.19 15.65
C ASN A 198 -2.96 -18.71 15.26
N HIS A 199 -2.90 -17.84 16.27
CA HIS A 199 -2.84 -16.40 16.04
C HIS A 199 -1.50 -16.02 15.38
N ILE A 200 -1.54 -15.40 14.21
CA ILE A 200 -0.34 -14.89 13.52
C ILE A 200 -0.03 -13.49 14.04
N GLN A 201 1.21 -13.27 14.45
CA GLN A 201 1.73 -11.92 14.65
C GLN A 201 2.56 -11.52 13.43
N PHE A 202 2.18 -10.42 12.80
CA PHE A 202 3.08 -9.70 11.89
C PHE A 202 3.95 -8.78 12.74
N GLU A 203 5.25 -8.73 12.47
CA GLU A 203 6.08 -7.68 13.05
C GLU A 203 5.55 -6.34 12.53
N GLU A 204 5.01 -5.52 13.43
CA GLU A 204 4.69 -4.14 13.08
C GLU A 204 6.03 -3.39 13.01
N GLU A 205 6.33 -2.79 11.86
CA GLU A 205 7.45 -1.87 11.77
C GLU A 205 7.25 -0.76 12.80
N ILE A 206 8.19 -0.63 13.72
CA ILE A 206 8.13 0.42 14.73
C ILE A 206 8.77 1.65 14.12
N ARG A 207 8.01 2.74 14.11
CA ARG A 207 8.56 4.04 13.69
C ARG A 207 9.77 4.40 14.56
N LEU A 208 10.69 5.16 13.97
CA LEU A 208 11.71 5.85 14.76
C LEU A 208 11.06 6.96 15.60
N SER A 209 11.55 7.13 16.82
CA SER A 209 11.27 8.30 17.65
C SER A 209 11.90 9.56 17.06
N TYR A 210 11.41 10.74 17.45
CA TYR A 210 12.03 12.01 17.07
C TYR A 210 13.47 12.13 17.55
N GLN A 211 13.82 11.51 18.69
CA GLN A 211 15.19 11.49 19.20
C GLN A 211 16.11 10.68 18.27
N GLU A 212 15.70 9.48 17.87
CA GLU A 212 16.46 8.65 16.93
C GLU A 212 16.55 9.32 15.55
N LYS A 213 15.45 9.92 15.05
CA LYS A 213 15.50 10.70 13.80
C LYS A 213 16.43 11.90 13.92
N PHE A 214 16.50 12.56 15.08
CA PHE A 214 17.37 13.71 15.30
C PHE A 214 18.84 13.32 15.24
N GLU A 215 19.19 12.16 15.80
CA GLU A 215 20.55 11.61 15.78
C GLU A 215 21.02 11.23 14.38
N HIS A 216 20.12 10.72 13.53
CA HIS A 216 20.43 10.35 12.14
C HIS A 216 20.33 11.50 11.14
N ALA A 217 19.56 12.55 11.45
CA ALA A 217 19.34 13.68 10.55
C ALA A 217 20.66 14.32 10.10
N GLN A 218 20.87 14.44 8.78
CA GLN A 218 22.05 15.10 8.22
C GLN A 218 21.80 16.58 7.96
N HIS A 219 20.62 16.93 7.47
CA HIS A 219 20.27 18.29 7.09
C HIS A 219 19.97 19.17 8.32
N SER A 220 20.51 20.38 8.35
CA SER A 220 20.37 21.30 9.49
C SER A 220 18.92 21.69 9.77
N VAL A 221 18.10 21.84 8.73
CA VAL A 221 16.67 22.12 8.88
C VAL A 221 15.90 20.93 9.48
N SER A 222 16.25 19.69 9.10
CA SER A 222 15.66 18.49 9.73
C SER A 222 15.95 18.46 11.22
N LYS A 223 17.21 18.74 11.62
CA LYS A 223 17.60 18.83 13.03
C LYS A 223 16.79 19.89 13.77
N LYS A 224 16.67 21.10 13.21
CA LYS A 224 15.88 22.18 13.82
C LYS A 224 14.41 21.82 13.97
N LEU A 225 13.80 21.17 12.96
CA LEU A 225 12.40 20.72 13.04
C LEU A 225 12.20 19.72 14.17
N LEU A 226 13.06 18.71 14.25
CA LEU A 226 13.00 17.66 15.26
C LEU A 226 13.30 18.20 16.67
N GLU A 227 14.29 19.08 16.80
CA GLU A 227 14.62 19.77 18.06
C GLU A 227 13.44 20.64 18.52
N THR A 228 12.83 21.39 17.61
CA THR A 228 11.64 22.22 17.91
C THR A 228 10.46 21.34 18.32
N ALA A 229 10.28 20.19 17.66
CA ALA A 229 9.23 19.25 17.99
C ALA A 229 9.38 18.66 19.39
N LEU A 230 10.60 18.23 19.74
CA LEU A 230 10.94 17.74 21.07
C LEU A 230 10.78 18.83 22.14
N ALA A 231 11.33 20.03 21.90
CA ALA A 231 11.29 21.13 22.87
C ALA A 231 9.87 21.65 23.15
N LYS A 232 8.99 21.59 22.15
CA LYS A 232 7.62 22.10 22.26
C LYS A 232 6.60 21.00 22.50
N GLU A 233 7.00 19.73 22.47
CA GLU A 233 6.09 18.58 22.43
C GLU A 233 4.98 18.80 21.39
N SER A 234 5.40 19.15 20.16
CA SER A 234 4.50 19.45 19.07
C SER A 234 5.01 18.84 17.79
N ASN A 235 4.09 18.33 16.99
CA ASN A 235 4.33 17.87 15.62
C ASN A 235 3.39 18.55 14.63
N LEU A 236 2.85 19.70 15.04
CA LEU A 236 1.87 20.47 14.30
C LEU A 236 2.53 21.53 13.43
N ILE A 237 2.17 21.54 12.16
CA ILE A 237 2.39 22.65 11.22
C ILE A 237 1.03 23.28 10.91
N ALA A 238 0.87 24.57 11.19
CA ALA A 238 -0.34 25.30 10.83
C ALA A 238 -0.23 25.84 9.40
N SER A 239 -1.22 25.57 8.55
CA SER A 239 -1.38 26.14 7.22
C SER A 239 -2.17 27.45 7.29
N ALA A 240 -1.46 28.57 7.17
CA ALA A 240 -1.99 29.92 7.28
C ALA A 240 -2.54 30.41 5.93
N ASP A 241 -3.62 29.78 5.45
CA ASP A 241 -4.25 30.11 4.16
C ASP A 241 -5.24 31.29 4.29
N VAL A 242 -4.71 32.42 4.77
CA VAL A 242 -5.40 33.72 4.88
C VAL A 242 -4.93 34.66 3.77
N THR A 243 -5.61 35.79 3.55
CA THR A 243 -5.43 36.61 2.34
C THR A 243 -4.86 38.01 2.59
N THR A 244 -4.68 38.39 3.85
CA THR A 244 -4.10 39.68 4.24
C THR A 244 -2.94 39.51 5.21
N THR A 245 -2.03 40.48 5.19
CA THR A 245 -0.86 40.49 6.08
C THR A 245 -1.28 40.52 7.55
N GLN A 246 -2.30 41.31 7.89
CA GLN A 246 -2.79 41.40 9.27
C GLN A 246 -3.31 40.05 9.78
N GLU A 247 -4.15 39.37 9.00
CA GLU A 247 -4.67 38.03 9.36
C GLU A 247 -3.54 37.02 9.54
N LEU A 248 -2.51 37.06 8.67
CA LEU A 248 -1.37 36.16 8.75
C LEU A 248 -0.57 36.36 10.04
N LEU A 249 -0.27 37.62 10.39
CA LEU A 249 0.49 37.95 11.59
C LEU A 249 -0.30 37.65 12.87
N ASP A 250 -1.60 37.96 12.90
CA ASP A 250 -2.48 37.66 14.03
C ASP A 250 -2.61 36.15 14.25
N LEU A 251 -2.71 35.38 13.17
CA LEU A 251 -2.72 33.92 13.25
C LEU A 251 -1.37 33.40 13.76
N ALA A 252 -0.26 33.87 13.21
CA ALA A 252 1.09 33.46 13.58
C ALA A 252 1.42 33.72 15.07
N GLU A 253 1.01 34.87 15.61
CA GLU A 253 1.13 35.19 17.04
C GLU A 253 0.33 34.20 17.91
N LYS A 254 -0.92 33.93 17.52
CA LYS A 254 -1.82 33.02 18.27
C LYS A 254 -1.36 31.57 18.25
N VAL A 255 -0.96 31.04 17.10
CA VAL A 255 -0.60 29.62 16.95
C VAL A 255 0.86 29.35 17.26
N GLY A 256 1.71 30.38 17.23
CA GLY A 256 3.16 30.30 17.39
C GLY A 256 3.61 29.41 18.55
N PRO A 257 3.08 29.56 19.78
CA PRO A 257 3.46 28.70 20.91
C PRO A 257 3.21 27.19 20.70
N HIS A 258 2.30 26.82 19.80
CA HIS A 258 1.80 25.45 19.63
C HIS A 258 2.34 24.72 18.40
N VAL A 259 2.93 25.43 17.43
CA VAL A 259 3.38 24.86 16.15
C VAL A 259 4.89 24.71 16.07
N ILE A 260 5.38 23.73 15.31
CA ILE A 260 6.80 23.62 14.96
C ILE A 260 7.18 24.42 13.71
N ALA A 261 6.21 24.65 12.83
CA ALA A 261 6.36 25.51 11.68
C ALA A 261 5.03 26.18 11.30
N LEU A 262 5.13 27.33 10.64
CA LEU A 262 4.00 27.98 9.98
C LEU A 262 4.17 27.83 8.47
N LYS A 263 3.20 27.17 7.85
CA LYS A 263 3.14 27.02 6.40
C LYS A 263 2.35 28.15 5.78
N THR A 264 2.94 28.79 4.79
CA THR A 264 2.38 29.95 4.08
C THR A 264 2.16 29.63 2.60
N HIS A 265 1.25 30.37 1.99
CA HIS A 265 1.18 30.59 0.55
C HIS A 265 1.32 32.10 0.38
N ILE A 266 2.54 32.61 0.29
CA ILE A 266 2.74 34.07 0.33
C ILE A 266 2.14 34.78 -0.90
N ASP A 267 1.95 34.03 -1.99
CA ASP A 267 1.39 34.48 -3.26
C ASP A 267 -0.12 34.74 -3.25
N ILE A 268 -0.83 34.34 -2.18
CA ILE A 268 -2.25 34.68 -1.99
C ILE A 268 -2.48 35.90 -1.07
N ILE A 269 -1.41 36.51 -0.53
CA ILE A 269 -1.51 37.70 0.31
C ILE A 269 -1.69 38.94 -0.58
N SER A 270 -2.90 39.50 -0.54
CA SER A 270 -3.34 40.58 -1.41
C SER A 270 -2.63 41.93 -1.19
N ASP A 271 -2.12 42.15 0.02
CA ASP A 271 -1.46 43.38 0.45
C ASP A 271 0.04 43.18 0.75
N PHE A 272 0.67 42.19 0.10
CA PHE A 272 2.06 41.82 0.37
C PHE A 272 3.02 43.00 0.18
N GLU A 273 3.76 43.30 1.24
CA GLU A 273 4.93 44.17 1.20
C GLU A 273 6.00 43.54 2.09
N TYR A 274 7.16 43.20 1.51
CA TYR A 274 8.19 42.41 2.19
C TYR A 274 8.49 42.90 3.63
N GLN A 275 8.65 44.22 3.82
CA GLN A 275 8.97 44.79 5.13
C GLN A 275 7.80 44.74 6.13
N LYS A 276 6.56 44.76 5.65
CA LYS A 276 5.36 44.70 6.51
C LYS A 276 4.89 43.27 6.75
N THR A 277 5.18 42.34 5.84
CA THR A 277 4.71 40.96 5.94
C THR A 277 5.81 40.05 6.49
N ILE A 278 6.99 40.00 5.85
CA ILE A 278 8.03 39.02 6.17
C ILE A 278 8.82 39.40 7.42
N THR A 279 9.20 40.67 7.57
CA THR A 279 9.98 41.12 8.74
C THR A 279 9.31 40.80 10.08
N PRO A 280 8.03 41.18 10.32
CA PRO A 280 7.35 40.81 11.56
C PRO A 280 7.07 39.31 11.65
N LEU A 281 6.80 38.62 10.53
CA LEU A 281 6.61 37.17 10.55
C LEU A 281 7.87 36.43 11.03
N LYS A 282 9.07 36.85 10.59
CA LYS A 282 10.35 36.33 11.11
C LYS A 282 10.54 36.65 12.59
N ALA A 283 10.10 37.82 13.05
CA ALA A 283 10.17 38.17 14.47
C ALA A 283 9.26 37.26 15.32
N LEU A 284 8.07 36.92 14.82
CA LEU A 284 7.16 35.96 15.46
C LEU A 284 7.73 34.54 15.48
N ALA A 285 8.31 34.09 14.37
CA ALA A 285 8.99 32.80 14.27
C ALA A 285 10.11 32.67 15.30
N ALA A 286 10.94 33.71 15.45
CA ALA A 286 11.99 33.77 16.46
C ALA A 286 11.42 33.84 17.90
N LYS A 287 10.40 34.68 18.13
CA LYS A 287 9.76 34.85 19.45
C LYS A 287 9.16 33.55 19.98
N HIS A 288 8.51 32.79 19.11
CA HIS A 288 7.77 31.58 19.50
C HIS A 288 8.48 30.27 19.16
N ASN A 289 9.71 30.34 18.65
CA ASN A 289 10.51 29.20 18.23
C ASN A 289 9.72 28.26 17.28
N PHE A 290 9.42 28.73 16.07
CA PHE A 290 8.90 27.91 14.99
C PHE A 290 9.57 28.28 13.67
N LEU A 291 9.56 27.36 12.70
CA LEU A 291 10.17 27.57 11.39
C LEU A 291 9.15 28.09 10.36
N LEU A 292 9.62 28.76 9.31
CA LEU A 292 8.79 29.24 8.21
C LEU A 292 8.88 28.29 7.01
N MET A 293 7.71 27.82 6.58
CA MET A 293 7.55 26.97 5.40
C MET A 293 6.79 27.72 4.31
N GLU A 294 7.37 27.86 3.13
CA GLU A 294 6.67 28.38 1.96
C GLU A 294 6.20 27.22 1.08
N ASP A 295 4.89 27.03 0.98
CA ASP A 295 4.28 25.93 0.24
C ASP A 295 4.10 26.26 -1.25
N ARG A 296 5.19 26.72 -1.86
CA ARG A 296 5.19 27.23 -3.23
C ARG A 296 4.98 26.16 -4.29
N LYS A 297 5.26 24.90 -3.95
CA LYS A 297 5.22 23.73 -4.86
C LYS A 297 5.95 24.02 -6.17
N PHE A 298 7.22 24.37 -6.09
CA PHE A 298 8.06 24.58 -7.28
C PHE A 298 7.97 23.38 -8.23
N ALA A 299 7.87 23.62 -9.53
CA ALA A 299 7.53 22.58 -10.50
C ALA A 299 8.06 22.93 -11.91
N ASP A 300 9.25 23.50 -11.96
CA ASP A 300 9.90 23.96 -13.19
C ASP A 300 11.31 23.35 -13.30
N ILE A 301 12.04 23.68 -14.38
CA ILE A 301 13.46 23.31 -14.53
C ILE A 301 14.35 24.20 -13.65
N GLY A 302 15.55 23.71 -13.30
CA GLY A 302 16.48 24.32 -12.33
C GLY A 302 16.67 25.84 -12.45
N ASN A 303 16.97 26.33 -13.65
CA ASN A 303 17.22 27.76 -13.86
C ASN A 303 15.99 28.64 -13.60
N THR A 304 14.80 28.21 -14.02
CA THR A 304 13.57 29.00 -13.84
C THR A 304 13.16 29.04 -12.37
N GLN A 305 13.19 27.89 -11.70
CA GLN A 305 12.84 27.83 -10.29
C GLN A 305 13.88 28.53 -9.40
N GLU A 306 15.17 28.58 -9.78
CA GLU A 306 16.17 29.40 -9.08
C GLU A 306 15.76 30.88 -9.08
N LEU A 307 15.29 31.41 -10.21
CA LEU A 307 14.80 32.79 -10.29
C LEU A 307 13.50 32.98 -9.49
N GLN A 308 12.59 32.02 -9.51
CA GLN A 308 11.36 32.06 -8.71
C GLN A 308 11.65 32.02 -7.19
N PHE A 309 12.69 31.29 -6.79
CA PHE A 309 13.11 31.10 -5.40
C PHE A 309 13.91 32.30 -4.86
N THR A 310 14.86 32.81 -5.63
CA THR A 310 15.82 33.83 -5.19
C THR A 310 15.40 35.26 -5.47
N SER A 311 14.56 35.47 -6.48
CA SER A 311 14.27 36.80 -7.03
C SER A 311 12.77 37.13 -6.94
N GLY A 312 12.31 38.04 -7.80
CA GLY A 312 10.91 38.47 -7.83
C GLY A 312 10.50 39.27 -6.59
N VAL A 313 9.19 39.36 -6.40
CA VAL A 313 8.58 40.13 -5.30
C VAL A 313 8.79 39.44 -3.95
N PHE A 314 8.73 38.10 -3.92
CA PHE A 314 8.66 37.33 -2.67
C PHE A 314 10.01 36.95 -2.08
N LYS A 315 11.06 36.82 -2.91
CA LYS A 315 12.43 36.47 -2.48
C LYS A 315 12.46 35.35 -1.43
N VAL A 316 11.84 34.22 -1.75
CA VAL A 316 11.57 33.11 -0.83
C VAL A 316 12.83 32.65 -0.08
N THR A 317 13.99 32.66 -0.76
CA THR A 317 15.30 32.30 -0.19
C THR A 317 15.72 33.14 1.03
N ASP A 318 15.21 34.36 1.20
CA ASP A 318 15.66 35.29 2.25
C ASP A 318 15.01 35.01 3.63
N TRP A 319 13.95 34.20 3.65
CA TRP A 319 13.10 34.07 4.83
C TRP A 319 12.51 32.68 5.09
N ALA A 320 12.27 31.85 4.08
CA ALA A 320 11.76 30.50 4.30
C ALA A 320 12.88 29.60 4.82
N ASP A 321 12.63 28.85 5.89
CA ASP A 321 13.55 27.82 6.37
C ASP A 321 13.47 26.57 5.48
N PHE A 322 12.29 26.28 4.93
CA PHE A 322 12.08 25.20 3.98
C PHE A 322 10.91 25.48 3.03
N VAL A 323 10.91 24.76 1.90
CA VAL A 323 9.95 24.95 0.81
C VAL A 323 9.42 23.62 0.31
N THR A 324 8.31 23.65 -0.42
CA THR A 324 7.82 22.47 -1.17
C THR A 324 8.24 22.53 -2.63
N SER A 325 8.65 21.37 -3.17
CA SER A 325 8.95 21.21 -4.59
C SER A 325 8.41 19.89 -5.11
N GLN A 326 7.82 19.91 -6.30
CA GLN A 326 7.64 18.72 -7.12
C GLN A 326 9.00 18.20 -7.56
N VAL A 327 9.08 16.90 -7.83
CA VAL A 327 10.30 16.25 -8.36
C VAL A 327 10.21 15.95 -9.85
N ILE A 328 9.14 16.41 -10.51
CA ILE A 328 8.92 16.26 -11.97
C ILE A 328 10.04 16.90 -12.80
N GLY A 329 10.76 17.88 -12.25
CA GLY A 329 11.89 18.54 -12.90
C GLY A 329 13.19 17.71 -12.89
N GLY A 330 13.20 16.57 -12.20
CA GLY A 330 14.37 15.71 -12.03
C GLY A 330 15.31 16.16 -10.92
N PHE A 331 16.38 15.39 -10.71
CA PHE A 331 17.33 15.56 -9.60
C PHE A 331 17.97 16.96 -9.57
N GLU A 332 18.58 17.39 -10.68
CA GLU A 332 19.31 18.67 -10.78
C GLU A 332 18.41 19.90 -10.59
N SER A 333 17.09 19.73 -10.74
CA SER A 333 16.13 20.80 -10.50
C SER A 333 16.14 21.25 -9.04
N LEU A 334 16.55 20.39 -8.11
CA LEU A 334 16.53 20.69 -6.68
C LEU A 334 17.81 21.36 -6.16
N ASP A 335 18.84 21.49 -7.01
CA ASP A 335 20.15 22.08 -6.66
C ASP A 335 20.09 23.59 -6.37
N CYS A 336 19.06 24.28 -6.88
CA CYS A 336 18.89 25.72 -6.68
C CYS A 336 18.50 26.09 -5.23
N PHE A 337 17.94 25.15 -4.47
CA PHE A 337 17.42 25.39 -3.12
C PHE A 337 18.54 25.36 -2.08
N LYS A 338 19.39 26.39 -2.12
CA LYS A 338 20.53 26.53 -1.21
C LYS A 338 20.08 27.06 0.15
N ASN A 339 20.65 26.51 1.22
CA ASN A 339 20.42 26.92 2.62
C ASN A 339 18.99 26.74 3.14
N VAL A 340 18.13 25.99 2.43
CA VAL A 340 16.76 25.68 2.84
C VAL A 340 16.53 24.18 2.76
N GLY A 341 15.61 23.67 3.57
CA GLY A 341 15.12 22.29 3.40
C GLY A 341 14.14 22.20 2.23
N VAL A 342 14.18 21.10 1.48
CA VAL A 342 13.17 20.80 0.45
C VAL A 342 12.27 19.67 0.94
N VAL A 343 10.97 19.92 0.97
CA VAL A 343 9.96 18.89 1.17
C VAL A 343 9.39 18.50 -0.19
N ALA A 344 9.75 17.30 -0.65
CA ALA A 344 9.36 16.80 -1.96
C ALA A 344 7.87 16.44 -2.01
N ILE A 345 7.16 16.79 -3.07
CA ILE A 345 5.78 16.32 -3.27
C ILE A 345 5.81 14.91 -3.84
N ILE A 346 5.70 13.91 -2.97
CA ILE A 346 5.71 12.48 -3.32
C ILE A 346 4.30 11.99 -3.65
N GLY A 347 3.31 12.40 -2.85
CA GLY A 347 1.91 12.02 -3.03
C GLY A 347 0.96 13.14 -2.65
N MET A 348 -0.16 13.25 -3.36
CA MET A 348 -1.20 14.24 -3.07
C MET A 348 -2.48 13.57 -2.55
N SER A 349 -3.19 14.26 -1.65
CA SER A 349 -4.47 13.83 -1.08
C SER A 349 -5.69 14.09 -1.99
N SER A 350 -5.47 14.70 -3.15
CA SER A 350 -6.54 15.14 -4.05
C SER A 350 -7.06 13.98 -4.91
N LYS A 351 -8.39 13.92 -5.07
CA LYS A 351 -9.04 12.94 -5.95
C LYS A 351 -8.51 13.07 -7.39
N GLY A 352 -8.00 11.98 -7.95
CA GLY A 352 -7.48 11.94 -9.33
C GLY A 352 -6.03 12.41 -9.49
N ALA A 353 -5.28 12.55 -8.39
CA ALA A 353 -3.87 12.88 -8.46
C ALA A 353 -3.07 11.90 -9.34
N LEU A 354 -2.17 12.45 -10.16
CA LEU A 354 -1.28 11.66 -11.03
C LEU A 354 -0.05 11.10 -10.30
N THR A 355 0.04 11.30 -8.98
CA THR A 355 1.04 10.67 -8.10
C THR A 355 0.72 9.18 -7.88
N THR A 356 0.72 8.42 -8.98
CA THR A 356 0.52 6.96 -8.99
C THR A 356 1.64 6.23 -8.23
N ASN A 357 1.48 4.93 -7.96
CA ASN A 357 2.55 4.14 -7.33
C ASN A 357 3.85 4.19 -8.15
N ALA A 358 3.77 4.07 -9.48
CA ALA A 358 4.94 4.18 -10.36
C ALA A 358 5.61 5.56 -10.28
N TYR A 359 4.83 6.64 -10.25
CA TYR A 359 5.39 7.98 -10.05
C TYR A 359 6.09 8.09 -8.69
N ARG A 360 5.45 7.59 -7.63
CA ARG A 360 5.98 7.66 -6.27
C ARG A 360 7.31 6.92 -6.13
N GLU A 361 7.45 5.75 -6.74
CA GLU A 361 8.70 4.99 -6.73
C GLU A 361 9.85 5.80 -7.33
N GLU A 362 9.65 6.41 -8.50
CA GLU A 362 10.67 7.27 -9.13
C GLU A 362 10.91 8.56 -8.35
N ALA A 363 9.84 9.18 -7.84
CA ALA A 363 9.92 10.37 -7.02
C ALA A 363 10.74 10.14 -5.74
N LEU A 364 10.57 8.98 -5.10
CA LEU A 364 11.34 8.57 -3.92
C LEU A 364 12.81 8.36 -4.25
N LYS A 365 13.15 7.77 -5.41
CA LYS A 365 14.56 7.63 -5.82
C LYS A 365 15.28 8.98 -5.89
N VAL A 366 14.62 9.99 -6.46
CA VAL A 366 15.15 11.37 -6.51
C VAL A 366 15.22 11.97 -5.11
N ALA A 367 14.11 11.92 -4.38
CA ALA A 367 13.98 12.58 -3.09
C ALA A 367 14.91 12.00 -2.01
N SER A 368 15.04 10.67 -1.92
CA SER A 368 15.89 10.02 -0.91
C SER A 368 17.39 10.14 -1.19
N SER A 369 17.78 10.47 -2.42
CA SER A 369 19.20 10.61 -2.81
C SER A 369 19.68 12.06 -2.83
N HIS A 370 18.77 13.04 -2.80
CA HIS A 370 19.14 14.45 -2.95
C HIS A 370 19.44 15.13 -1.59
N PRO A 371 20.61 15.74 -1.39
CA PRO A 371 21.03 16.26 -0.08
C PRO A 371 20.17 17.42 0.46
N ASN A 372 19.56 18.22 -0.42
CA ASN A 372 18.65 19.30 -0.01
C ASN A 372 17.27 18.79 0.45
N VAL A 373 16.91 17.53 0.17
CA VAL A 373 15.58 17.00 0.48
C VAL A 373 15.57 16.47 1.91
N ILE A 374 14.69 17.03 2.72
CA ILE A 374 14.56 16.69 4.15
C ILE A 374 13.43 15.68 4.42
N GLY A 375 12.53 15.52 3.45
CA GLY A 375 11.30 14.77 3.63
C GLY A 375 10.36 14.88 2.46
N GLY A 376 9.14 14.38 2.63
CA GLY A 376 8.13 14.40 1.59
C GLY A 376 6.71 14.67 2.09
N VAL A 377 5.93 15.35 1.26
CA VAL A 377 4.47 15.40 1.38
C VAL A 377 3.90 14.12 0.76
N SER A 378 3.14 13.36 1.54
CA SER A 378 2.53 12.11 1.09
C SER A 378 1.31 11.74 1.96
N GLN A 379 0.46 10.87 1.42
CA GLN A 379 -0.59 10.14 2.16
C GLN A 379 -0.22 8.65 2.31
N ASN A 380 1.07 8.34 2.22
CA ASN A 380 1.62 7.00 2.25
C ASN A 380 2.96 7.02 2.99
N LEU A 381 3.33 5.87 3.54
CA LEU A 381 4.62 5.65 4.19
C LEU A 381 5.80 6.12 3.31
N LEU A 382 6.80 6.72 3.95
CA LEU A 382 8.09 7.07 3.37
C LEU A 382 9.19 6.24 4.04
N PRO A 383 10.39 6.12 3.42
CA PRO A 383 11.56 5.56 4.09
C PRO A 383 11.80 6.23 5.46
N ALA A 384 12.18 5.45 6.48
CA ALA A 384 12.25 5.90 7.87
C ALA A 384 13.17 7.12 8.10
N GLU A 385 14.23 7.24 7.29
CA GLU A 385 15.21 8.33 7.30
C GLU A 385 14.62 9.69 6.85
N MET A 386 13.53 9.65 6.07
CA MET A 386 12.86 10.86 5.58
C MET A 386 11.79 11.33 6.56
N LEU A 387 11.58 12.65 6.61
CA LEU A 387 10.48 13.25 7.37
C LEU A 387 9.18 13.21 6.55
N LEU A 388 8.13 12.62 7.09
CA LEU A 388 6.80 12.60 6.47
C LEU A 388 5.93 13.77 6.94
N PHE A 389 5.54 14.61 5.98
CA PHE A 389 4.64 15.73 6.14
C PHE A 389 3.25 15.36 5.60
N THR A 390 2.26 15.20 6.48
CA THR A 390 0.92 14.72 6.10
C THR A 390 -0.09 15.86 6.14
N PRO A 391 -0.53 16.40 5.00
CA PRO A 391 -1.65 17.34 4.93
C PRO A 391 -2.99 16.60 5.05
N GLY A 392 -4.09 17.36 5.10
CA GLY A 392 -5.42 16.74 5.13
C GLY A 392 -5.71 16.04 6.45
N VAL A 393 -5.28 16.63 7.56
CA VAL A 393 -5.56 16.08 8.90
C VAL A 393 -6.68 16.91 9.55
N ASN A 394 -7.64 16.23 10.16
CA ASN A 394 -8.75 16.84 10.91
C ASN A 394 -9.09 15.97 12.13
N LEU A 395 -9.63 16.57 13.19
CA LEU A 395 -10.14 15.85 14.37
C LEU A 395 -11.37 14.98 14.05
N ALA A 396 -12.10 15.26 12.97
CA ALA A 396 -13.25 14.48 12.52
C ALA A 396 -13.13 14.07 11.04
N ASP A 397 -13.56 12.85 10.71
CA ASP A 397 -13.55 12.29 9.35
C ASP A 397 -14.64 12.92 8.46
N SER A 398 -14.46 14.16 8.01
CA SER A 398 -15.39 14.82 7.08
C SER A 398 -14.69 15.65 6.00
N GLY A 399 -14.85 15.23 4.74
CA GLY A 399 -14.30 15.86 3.52
C GLY A 399 -14.86 17.26 3.21
N ASP A 400 -14.15 18.04 2.38
CA ASP A 400 -14.47 19.45 2.12
C ASP A 400 -15.31 19.74 0.86
N GLY A 401 -15.72 18.69 0.13
CA GLY A 401 -16.46 18.82 -1.13
C GLY A 401 -15.65 19.37 -2.32
N LYS A 402 -14.36 19.70 -2.16
CA LYS A 402 -13.42 20.14 -3.22
C LYS A 402 -12.30 19.13 -3.48
N GLY A 403 -12.48 17.90 -3.03
CA GLY A 403 -11.60 16.78 -3.31
C GLY A 403 -10.54 16.50 -2.24
N GLN A 404 -10.57 17.20 -1.10
CA GLN A 404 -9.71 16.90 0.05
C GLN A 404 -10.31 15.76 0.88
N GLN A 405 -9.52 14.71 1.10
CA GLN A 405 -9.79 13.64 2.07
C GLN A 405 -9.14 14.01 3.41
N TYR A 406 -9.81 13.68 4.52
CA TYR A 406 -9.27 13.90 5.87
C TYR A 406 -9.04 12.59 6.59
N ASN A 407 -7.92 12.53 7.32
CA ASN A 407 -7.57 11.48 8.26
C ASN A 407 -7.40 12.08 9.66
N THR A 408 -7.67 11.30 10.71
CA THR A 408 -7.39 11.72 12.10
C THR A 408 -5.90 11.69 12.42
N PRO A 409 -5.42 12.47 13.41
CA PRO A 409 -4.04 12.36 13.91
C PRO A 409 -3.66 10.92 14.28
N GLU A 410 -4.48 10.24 15.10
CA GLU A 410 -4.26 8.85 15.50
C GLU A 410 -4.05 7.92 14.29
N HIS A 411 -4.87 8.06 13.24
CA HIS A 411 -4.72 7.26 12.02
C HIS A 411 -3.36 7.53 11.36
N VAL A 412 -3.02 8.78 11.05
CA VAL A 412 -1.83 9.09 10.25
C VAL A 412 -0.51 8.83 10.99
N PHE A 413 -0.48 8.95 12.32
CA PHE A 413 0.69 8.59 13.13
C PHE A 413 0.87 7.08 13.20
N LYS A 414 -0.23 6.33 13.38
CA LYS A 414 -0.19 4.88 13.52
C LYS A 414 0.05 4.14 12.19
N THR A 415 -0.58 4.56 11.10
CA THR A 415 -0.56 3.81 9.83
C THR A 415 0.50 4.31 8.85
N LEU A 416 0.81 5.61 8.88
CA LEU A 416 1.74 6.23 7.93
C LEU A 416 3.08 6.61 8.58
N HIS A 417 3.22 6.44 9.90
CA HIS A 417 4.38 6.92 10.66
C HIS A 417 4.66 8.40 10.41
N THR A 418 3.60 9.21 10.32
CA THR A 418 3.69 10.66 10.10
C THR A 418 4.65 11.31 11.09
N ASP A 419 5.52 12.20 10.61
CA ASP A 419 6.36 13.02 11.48
C ASP A 419 5.69 14.34 11.80
N PHE A 420 5.10 15.01 10.81
CA PHE A 420 4.46 16.31 11.00
C PHE A 420 3.11 16.38 10.30
N ILE A 421 2.08 16.77 11.04
CA ILE A 421 0.74 17.00 10.48
C ILE A 421 0.61 18.45 10.01
N ILE A 422 0.01 18.65 8.83
CA ILE A 422 -0.27 19.99 8.28
C ILE A 422 -1.78 20.24 8.35
N VAL A 423 -2.18 21.21 9.17
CA VAL A 423 -3.59 21.52 9.43
C VAL A 423 -3.91 22.96 9.00
N GLY A 424 -4.87 23.10 8.07
CA GLY A 424 -5.35 24.38 7.59
C GLY A 424 -6.66 24.81 8.24
N ARG A 425 -7.78 24.60 7.54
CA ARG A 425 -9.11 25.12 7.94
C ARG A 425 -9.52 24.77 9.37
N GLY A 426 -9.09 23.61 9.88
CA GLY A 426 -9.32 23.23 11.27
C GLY A 426 -8.73 24.20 12.30
N ILE A 427 -7.82 25.09 11.90
CA ILE A 427 -7.19 26.11 12.74
C ILE A 427 -7.58 27.51 12.27
N TYR A 428 -7.27 27.90 11.02
CA TYR A 428 -7.42 29.32 10.62
C TYR A 428 -8.89 29.76 10.44
N GLN A 429 -9.83 28.83 10.29
CA GLN A 429 -11.28 29.12 10.26
C GLN A 429 -11.98 28.79 11.58
N ALA A 430 -11.25 28.35 12.61
CA ALA A 430 -11.82 28.09 13.91
C ALA A 430 -12.20 29.42 14.60
N GLU A 431 -13.23 29.38 15.45
CA GLU A 431 -13.62 30.55 16.26
C GLU A 431 -12.46 31.05 17.13
N ASN A 432 -11.65 30.13 17.64
CA ASN A 432 -10.42 30.42 18.37
C ASN A 432 -9.25 29.60 17.79
N PRO A 433 -8.42 30.20 16.90
CA PRO A 433 -7.28 29.52 16.30
C PRO A 433 -6.22 29.05 17.30
N GLU A 434 -6.00 29.77 18.41
CA GLU A 434 -5.04 29.38 19.46
C GLU A 434 -5.49 28.08 20.14
N THR A 435 -6.76 28.03 20.57
CA THR A 435 -7.33 26.83 21.19
C THR A 435 -7.34 25.65 20.21
N ALA A 436 -7.68 25.88 18.94
CA ALA A 436 -7.65 24.84 17.92
C ALA A 436 -6.22 24.29 17.72
N ALA A 437 -5.21 25.16 17.59
CA ALA A 437 -3.82 24.75 17.44
C ALA A 437 -3.32 23.96 18.66
N MET A 438 -3.69 24.38 19.88
CA MET A 438 -3.37 23.63 21.11
C MET A 438 -3.98 22.23 21.11
N ILE A 439 -5.23 22.06 20.66
CA ILE A 439 -5.87 20.75 20.56
C ILE A 439 -5.14 19.86 19.54
N TYR A 440 -4.91 20.35 18.33
CA TYR A 440 -4.17 19.58 17.32
C TYR A 440 -2.76 19.20 17.74
N LYS A 441 -2.06 20.10 18.45
CA LYS A 441 -0.76 19.81 19.07
C LYS A 441 -0.87 18.61 20.01
N ASN A 442 -1.80 18.66 20.96
CA ASN A 442 -1.93 17.62 21.98
C ASN A 442 -2.35 16.27 21.38
N GLU A 443 -3.33 16.27 20.47
CA GLU A 443 -3.78 15.07 19.77
C GLU A 443 -2.67 14.47 18.89
N GLY A 444 -1.95 15.31 18.15
CA GLY A 444 -0.82 14.88 17.34
C GLY A 444 0.32 14.30 18.18
N TRP A 445 0.65 14.93 19.31
CA TRP A 445 1.72 14.47 20.18
C TRP A 445 1.36 13.17 20.90
N ASN A 446 0.13 13.05 21.41
CA ASN A 446 -0.37 11.81 22.02
C ASN A 446 -0.39 10.67 21.00
N ALA A 447 -0.86 10.93 19.77
CA ALA A 447 -0.84 9.94 18.69
C ALA A 447 0.59 9.49 18.35
N TYR A 448 1.56 10.41 18.36
CA TYR A 448 2.97 10.08 18.22
C TYR A 448 3.45 9.16 19.35
N LEU A 449 3.22 9.50 20.62
CA LEU A 449 3.63 8.68 21.77
C LEU A 449 3.01 7.28 21.73
N ASN A 450 1.72 7.19 21.43
CA ASN A 450 1.01 5.91 21.27
C ASN A 450 1.62 5.06 20.13
N SER A 451 2.08 5.70 19.06
CA SER A 451 2.70 5.00 17.92
C SER A 451 4.12 4.48 18.22
N LEU A 452 4.75 4.89 19.33
CA LEU A 452 6.04 4.33 19.78
C LEU A 452 5.88 3.08 20.65
N GLU A 453 4.73 2.90 21.29
CA GLU A 453 4.51 1.77 22.18
C GLU A 453 4.31 0.49 21.36
N LYS A 454 5.20 -0.49 21.56
CA LYS A 454 4.89 -1.89 21.20
C LYS A 454 3.64 -2.26 22.00
N LYS A 455 2.49 -2.45 21.34
CA LYS A 455 1.37 -3.10 22.02
C LYS A 455 1.85 -4.49 22.43
N ALA A 456 2.02 -4.69 23.74
CA ALA A 456 2.07 -6.02 24.31
C ALA A 456 0.77 -6.70 23.87
N VAL A 457 0.89 -7.74 23.06
CA VAL A 457 -0.25 -8.58 22.71
C VAL A 457 -0.75 -9.16 24.01
N GLN A 458 -2.00 -8.88 24.36
CA GLN A 458 -2.67 -9.57 25.46
C GLN A 458 -2.69 -11.05 25.12
N ASP A 459 -2.02 -11.86 25.94
CA ASP A 459 -1.97 -13.32 25.87
C ASP A 459 -3.36 -13.98 25.84
#